data_AF-A0A0R1MAX4-F1
#
_entry.id   AF-A0A0R1MAX4-F1
#
_cell.length_a   1.000
_cell.length_b   1.000
_cell.length_c   1.000
_cell.angle_alpha   90.00
_cell.angle_beta   90.00
_cell.angle_gamma   90.00
#
_symmetry.space_group_name_H-M   'P 1'
#
loop_
_entity.id
_entity.type
_entity.pdbx_description
1 polymer ?
#
loop_
_entity_poly.entity_id
_entity_poly.type
_entity_poly.pdbx_seq_one_letter_code
_entity_poly.pdbx_strand_id
1 'polypeptide(L)'
;MVWKTYDYDLLTKAAEKGEVDAIATVDPFAYQAQKQNHFRVIVNNNNSSNSTKMAKMGMKKSGSCCYLYLPQKLVKENPAKAAAIVKSYKEAAAWIDKHPSETASILLNKKYVAETKFFNHKNVANLIKSYHFSLKGKEGKEDLKYYAEQLKKARFLKSNTNVKKLIKSAYYKN
;
A
#
# COMPACT_ATOMS: atom_id res chain seq x y z
N MET A 1 -7.61 -22.65 -6.60
CA MET A 1 -7.95 -21.36 -5.98
C MET A 1 -8.52 -20.46 -7.07
N VAL A 2 -9.74 -19.96 -6.88
CA VAL A 2 -10.41 -19.06 -7.82
C VAL A 2 -10.45 -17.67 -7.19
N TRP A 3 -9.95 -16.66 -7.88
CA TRP A 3 -10.04 -15.27 -7.43
C TRP A 3 -11.32 -14.63 -7.95
N LYS A 4 -12.03 -13.93 -7.07
CA LYS A 4 -13.20 -13.11 -7.40
C LYS A 4 -12.91 -11.66 -7.02
N THR A 5 -13.47 -10.73 -7.79
CA THR A 5 -13.31 -9.29 -7.56
C THR A 5 -14.59 -8.71 -7.00
N TYR A 6 -14.47 -7.92 -5.93
CA TYR A 6 -15.54 -7.16 -5.31
C TYR A 6 -14.99 -5.79 -4.92
N ASP A 7 -15.87 -4.80 -4.78
CA ASP A 7 -15.51 -3.54 -4.15
C ASP A 7 -15.13 -3.77 -2.68
N TYR A 8 -14.22 -2.95 -2.14
CA TYR A 8 -13.64 -3.18 -0.82
C TYR A 8 -14.68 -3.22 0.30
N ASP A 9 -15.75 -2.45 0.21
CA ASP A 9 -16.85 -2.38 1.16
C ASP A 9 -17.80 -3.59 1.10
N LEU A 10 -17.73 -4.37 0.02
CA LEU A 10 -18.54 -5.58 -0.18
C LEU A 10 -17.80 -6.87 0.20
N LEU A 11 -16.47 -6.84 0.35
CA LEU A 11 -15.66 -8.02 0.62
C LEU A 11 -16.10 -8.80 1.87
N THR A 12 -16.34 -8.12 3.00
CA THR A 12 -16.77 -8.81 4.23
C THR A 12 -18.13 -9.48 4.05
N LYS A 13 -19.06 -8.84 3.35
CA LYS A 13 -20.39 -9.41 3.05
C LYS A 13 -20.28 -10.63 2.14
N ALA A 14 -19.40 -10.60 1.14
CA ALA A 14 -19.16 -11.75 0.27
C ALA A 14 -18.65 -12.97 1.05
N ALA A 15 -17.73 -12.75 2.00
CA ALA A 15 -17.26 -13.79 2.91
C ALA A 15 -18.38 -14.29 3.86
N GLU A 16 -19.18 -13.39 4.45
CA GLU A 16 -20.31 -13.76 5.32
C GLU A 16 -21.37 -14.60 4.60
N LYS A 17 -21.58 -14.36 3.31
CA LYS A 17 -22.47 -15.15 2.45
C LYS A 17 -21.88 -16.48 1.97
N GLY A 18 -20.62 -16.77 2.29
CA GLY A 18 -19.92 -17.96 1.82
C GLY A 18 -19.56 -17.91 0.32
N GLU A 19 -19.55 -16.73 -0.30
CA GLU A 19 -19.18 -16.60 -1.72
C GLU A 19 -17.66 -16.75 -1.94
N VAL A 20 -16.87 -16.50 -0.89
CA VAL A 20 -15.40 -16.61 -0.85
C VAL A 20 -14.93 -17.13 0.50
N ASP A 21 -13.85 -17.92 0.52
CA ASP A 21 -13.26 -18.47 1.75
C ASP A 21 -12.39 -17.46 2.52
N ALA A 22 -11.85 -16.45 1.82
CA ALA A 22 -10.97 -15.43 2.37
C ALA A 22 -11.04 -14.15 1.53
N ILE A 23 -10.71 -13.02 2.17
CA ILE A 23 -10.66 -11.71 1.53
C ILE A 23 -9.26 -11.11 1.62
N ALA A 24 -8.86 -10.40 0.56
CA ALA A 24 -7.69 -9.53 0.56
C ALA A 24 -8.20 -8.08 0.50
N THR A 25 -7.96 -7.31 1.55
CA THR A 25 -8.45 -5.93 1.65
C THR A 25 -7.37 -5.03 2.27
N VAL A 26 -7.58 -3.73 2.21
CA VAL A 26 -6.67 -2.69 2.72
C VAL A 26 -7.34 -1.88 3.80
N ASP A 27 -6.56 -1.17 4.61
CA ASP A 27 -7.12 -0.24 5.58
C ASP A 27 -7.85 0.93 4.87
N PRO A 28 -8.96 1.44 5.46
CA PRO A 28 -9.45 1.09 6.80
C PRO A 28 -10.40 -0.13 6.82
N PHE A 29 -10.73 -0.74 5.67
CA PHE A 29 -11.63 -1.90 5.61
C PHE A 29 -11.07 -3.13 6.33
N ALA A 30 -9.76 -3.37 6.25
CA ALA A 30 -9.09 -4.42 7.01
C ALA A 30 -9.24 -4.24 8.54
N TYR A 31 -9.04 -3.01 9.04
CA TYR A 31 -9.32 -2.67 10.42
C TYR A 31 -10.78 -2.92 10.82
N GLN A 32 -11.74 -2.50 9.99
CA GLN A 32 -13.16 -2.76 10.26
C GLN A 32 -13.46 -4.26 10.32
N ALA A 33 -12.97 -5.06 9.36
CA ALA A 33 -13.18 -6.50 9.34
C ALA A 33 -12.68 -7.16 10.63
N GLN A 34 -11.50 -6.78 11.12
CA GLN A 34 -10.94 -7.30 12.38
C GLN A 34 -11.75 -6.94 13.63
N LYS A 35 -12.54 -5.85 13.57
CA LYS A 35 -13.45 -5.46 14.66
C LYS A 35 -14.81 -6.15 14.57
N GLN A 36 -15.11 -6.80 13.44
CA GLN A 36 -16.25 -7.70 13.31
C GLN A 36 -15.80 -9.08 13.82
N ASN A 37 -16.58 -9.71 14.71
CA ASN A 37 -16.22 -10.94 15.45
C ASN A 37 -15.99 -12.19 14.57
N HIS A 38 -16.02 -12.06 13.24
CA HIS A 38 -15.99 -13.18 12.29
C HIS A 38 -14.71 -13.23 11.44
N PHE A 39 -13.81 -12.24 11.55
CA PHE A 39 -12.58 -12.22 10.77
C PHE A 39 -11.33 -12.27 11.65
N ARG A 40 -10.30 -12.96 11.15
CA ARG A 40 -8.94 -12.94 11.69
C ARG A 40 -7.94 -12.69 10.58
N VAL A 41 -6.83 -12.04 10.91
CA VAL A 41 -5.74 -11.79 9.96
C VAL A 41 -4.97 -13.09 9.71
N ILE A 42 -4.90 -13.52 8.44
CA ILE A 42 -4.08 -14.67 8.02
C ILE A 42 -2.68 -14.19 7.60
N VAL A 43 -2.61 -13.09 6.84
CA VAL A 43 -1.39 -12.46 6.35
C VAL A 43 -1.54 -10.94 6.42
N ASN A 44 -0.47 -10.25 6.80
CA ASN A 44 -0.36 -8.80 6.75
C ASN A 44 0.83 -8.43 5.86
N ASN A 45 0.72 -7.37 5.06
CA ASN A 45 1.83 -6.90 4.23
C ASN A 45 2.95 -6.21 5.04
N ASN A 46 2.72 -5.93 6.31
CA ASN A 46 3.71 -5.41 7.24
C ASN A 46 4.52 -6.54 7.91
N ASN A 47 5.73 -6.79 7.41
CA ASN A 47 6.70 -7.69 8.06
C ASN A 47 7.71 -6.94 8.97
N SER A 48 7.25 -5.96 9.75
CA SER A 48 8.12 -5.15 10.63
C SER A 48 8.90 -6.00 11.66
N SER A 49 8.28 -7.07 12.16
CA SER A 49 8.89 -8.02 13.12
C SER A 49 9.95 -8.93 12.51
N ASN A 50 10.21 -8.84 11.20
CA ASN A 50 11.17 -9.68 10.48
C ASN A 50 10.85 -11.19 10.58
N SER A 51 9.57 -11.55 10.54
CA SER A 51 9.12 -12.93 10.59
C SER A 51 9.59 -13.70 9.35
N THR A 52 10.26 -14.83 9.59
CA THR A 52 10.65 -15.78 8.53
C THR A 52 9.41 -16.35 7.82
N LYS A 53 8.31 -16.57 8.54
CA LYS A 53 7.05 -17.07 7.96
C LYS A 53 6.47 -16.06 6.96
N MET A 54 6.45 -14.78 7.32
CA MET A 54 5.96 -13.72 6.44
C MET A 54 6.89 -13.49 5.24
N ALA A 55 8.21 -13.59 5.45
CA ALA A 55 9.19 -13.53 4.36
C ALA A 55 9.01 -14.67 3.34
N LYS A 56 8.69 -15.89 3.79
CA LYS A 56 8.36 -17.03 2.90
C LYS A 56 7.09 -16.80 2.09
N MET A 57 6.16 -15.96 2.58
CA MET A 57 4.95 -15.53 1.86
C MET A 57 5.18 -14.30 0.97
N GLY A 58 6.44 -13.85 0.79
CA GLY A 58 6.79 -12.72 -0.07
C GLY A 58 6.70 -11.35 0.59
N MET A 59 6.55 -11.27 1.92
CA MET A 59 6.45 -10.00 2.65
C MET A 59 7.83 -9.56 3.15
N LYS A 60 8.36 -8.47 2.57
CA LYS A 60 9.67 -7.93 2.90
C LYS A 60 9.63 -7.11 4.20
N LYS A 61 10.63 -7.27 5.08
CA LYS A 61 10.80 -6.39 6.24
C LYS A 61 10.97 -4.95 5.77
N SER A 62 10.12 -4.06 6.30
CA SER A 62 10.13 -2.63 5.98
C SER A 62 10.07 -2.36 4.46
N GLY A 63 9.39 -3.21 3.69
CA GLY A 63 9.21 -2.99 2.25
C GLY A 63 8.23 -1.85 1.98
N SER A 64 8.45 -1.09 0.91
CA SER A 64 7.46 -0.13 0.39
C SER A 64 6.15 -0.84 0.04
N CYS A 65 5.02 -0.29 0.51
CA CYS A 65 3.68 -0.76 0.13
C CYS A 65 3.16 -0.09 -1.15
N CYS A 66 3.61 1.14 -1.43
CA CYS A 66 3.13 1.98 -2.53
C CYS A 66 4.31 2.67 -3.23
N TYR A 67 4.08 3.11 -4.48
CA TYR A 67 5.05 3.83 -5.30
C TYR A 67 4.41 5.04 -5.97
N LEU A 68 5.14 6.15 -6.00
CA LEU A 68 4.78 7.33 -6.78
C LEU A 68 5.35 7.19 -8.19
N TYR A 69 4.47 7.16 -9.20
CA TYR A 69 4.85 7.14 -10.61
C TYR A 69 4.56 8.48 -11.26
N LEU A 70 5.50 8.97 -12.06
CA LEU A 70 5.32 10.15 -12.89
C LEU A 70 5.36 9.76 -14.37
N PRO A 71 4.53 10.38 -15.23
CA PRO A 71 4.59 10.14 -16.67
C PRO A 71 5.97 10.47 -17.23
N GLN A 72 6.52 9.58 -18.08
CA GLN A 72 7.83 9.80 -18.68
C GLN A 72 7.89 11.12 -19.48
N LYS A 73 6.79 11.50 -20.13
CA LYS A 73 6.66 12.77 -20.84
C LYS A 73 6.89 13.97 -19.93
N LEU A 74 6.20 14.01 -18.77
CA LEU A 74 6.35 15.07 -17.78
C LEU A 74 7.80 15.19 -17.30
N VAL A 75 8.43 14.04 -17.02
CA VAL A 75 9.80 14.00 -16.51
C VAL A 75 10.80 14.53 -17.54
N LYS A 76 10.61 14.24 -18.83
CA LYS A 76 11.47 14.70 -19.92
C LYS A 76 11.25 16.18 -20.27
N GLU A 77 10.00 16.59 -20.40
CA GLU A 77 9.64 17.92 -20.90
C GLU A 77 9.67 18.99 -19.80
N ASN A 78 9.42 18.61 -18.54
CA ASN A 78 9.42 19.54 -17.42
C ASN A 78 10.01 18.89 -16.15
N PRO A 79 11.34 18.66 -16.12
CA PRO A 79 12.01 18.03 -14.98
C PRO A 79 11.87 18.84 -13.69
N ALA A 80 11.77 20.17 -13.77
CA ALA A 80 11.55 21.03 -12.61
C ALA A 80 10.19 20.75 -11.95
N LYS A 81 9.12 20.64 -12.74
CA LYS A 81 7.79 20.27 -12.25
C LYS A 81 7.76 18.84 -11.68
N ALA A 82 8.44 17.90 -12.32
CA ALA A 82 8.58 16.54 -11.80
C ALA A 82 9.28 16.53 -10.43
N ALA A 83 10.38 17.26 -10.28
CA ALA A 83 11.10 17.41 -9.01
C ALA A 83 10.24 18.08 -7.93
N ALA A 84 9.46 19.11 -8.30
CA ALA A 84 8.54 19.77 -7.38
C ALA A 84 7.45 18.82 -6.84
N ILE A 85 6.89 17.95 -7.69
CA ILE A 85 5.92 16.92 -7.26
C ILE A 85 6.58 15.92 -6.30
N VAL A 86 7.78 15.43 -6.61
CA VAL A 86 8.48 14.50 -5.70
C VAL A 86 8.76 15.17 -4.35
N LYS A 87 9.19 16.43 -4.37
CA LYS A 87 9.42 17.22 -3.15
C LYS A 87 8.12 17.37 -2.34
N SER A 88 7.00 17.72 -2.96
CA SER A 88 5.73 17.90 -2.26
C SER A 88 5.24 16.61 -1.61
N TYR A 89 5.40 15.46 -2.28
CA TYR A 89 5.05 14.16 -1.70
C TYR A 89 5.98 13.79 -0.53
N LYS A 90 7.27 14.13 -0.60
CA LYS A 90 8.22 13.92 0.50
C LYS A 90 7.85 14.74 1.73
N GLU A 91 7.52 16.01 1.53
CA GLU A 91 7.09 16.92 2.60
C GLU A 91 5.75 16.48 3.20
N ALA A 92 4.78 16.09 2.36
CA ALA A 92 3.50 15.58 2.82
C ALA A 92 3.65 14.28 3.63
N ALA A 93 4.48 13.33 3.18
CA ALA A 93 4.74 12.11 3.93
C ALA A 93 5.34 12.41 5.31
N ALA A 94 6.35 13.30 5.38
CA ALA A 94 6.96 13.71 6.64
C ALA A 94 5.98 14.47 7.56
N TRP A 95 5.05 15.24 7.00
CA TRP A 95 4.01 15.91 7.76
C TRP A 95 2.99 14.91 8.33
N ILE A 96 2.49 13.98 7.51
CA ILE A 96 1.53 12.95 7.96
C ILE A 96 2.08 12.13 9.12
N ASP A 97 3.37 11.73 9.05
CA ASP A 97 4.05 10.95 10.09
C ASP A 97 4.08 11.69 11.45
N LYS A 98 4.10 13.03 11.43
CA LYS A 98 4.10 13.90 12.62
C LYS A 98 2.71 14.35 13.06
N HIS A 99 1.73 14.33 12.17
CA HIS A 99 0.40 14.90 12.37
C HIS A 99 -0.74 13.89 12.10
N PRO A 100 -0.76 12.72 12.78
CA PRO A 100 -1.76 11.68 12.51
C PRO A 100 -3.19 12.12 12.84
N SER A 101 -3.37 12.96 13.87
CA SER A 101 -4.67 13.47 14.29
C SER A 101 -5.23 14.45 13.26
N GLU A 102 -4.43 15.43 12.85
CA GLU A 102 -4.81 16.42 11.86
C GLU A 102 -5.02 15.77 10.49
N THR A 103 -4.20 14.76 10.15
CA THR A 103 -4.42 13.95 8.94
C THR A 103 -5.78 13.25 8.98
N ALA A 104 -6.16 12.63 10.11
CA ALA A 104 -7.48 12.00 10.27
C ALA A 104 -8.62 13.02 10.10
N SER A 105 -8.48 14.21 10.68
CA SER A 105 -9.44 15.32 10.49
C SER A 105 -9.57 15.71 9.02
N ILE A 106 -8.46 15.85 8.29
CA ILE A 106 -8.49 16.17 6.85
C ILE A 106 -9.22 15.07 6.07
N LEU A 107 -8.90 13.80 6.31
CA LEU A 107 -9.50 12.67 5.60
C LEU A 107 -11.02 12.60 5.79
N LEU A 108 -11.50 12.81 7.01
CA LEU A 108 -12.93 12.73 7.34
C LEU A 108 -13.68 13.98 6.87
N ASN A 109 -13.16 15.19 7.14
CA ASN A 109 -13.81 16.44 6.75
C ASN A 109 -13.92 16.60 5.24
N LYS A 110 -12.91 16.15 4.49
CA LYS A 110 -12.92 16.14 3.01
C LYS A 110 -13.68 14.94 2.43
N LYS A 111 -14.19 14.03 3.27
CA LYS A 111 -14.87 12.79 2.87
C LYS A 111 -14.04 11.88 1.97
N TYR A 112 -12.71 11.91 2.13
CA TYR A 112 -11.81 10.93 1.50
C TYR A 112 -11.89 9.56 2.19
N VAL A 113 -12.32 9.54 3.45
CA VAL A 113 -12.75 8.35 4.18
C VAL A 113 -14.17 8.59 4.66
N ALA A 114 -15.08 7.67 4.33
CA ALA A 114 -16.46 7.76 4.80
C ALA A 114 -16.51 7.48 6.31
N GLU A 115 -17.16 8.37 7.06
CA GLU A 115 -17.32 8.18 8.50
C GLU A 115 -18.30 7.04 8.80
N THR A 116 -17.90 6.15 9.70
CA THR A 116 -18.72 5.04 10.18
C THR A 116 -18.45 4.81 11.67
N LYS A 117 -19.17 3.89 12.31
CA LYS A 117 -18.86 3.47 13.68
C LYS A 117 -17.41 2.97 13.86
N PHE A 118 -16.79 2.46 12.79
CA PHE A 118 -15.40 2.00 12.79
C PHE A 118 -14.43 3.09 12.30
N PHE A 119 -14.85 3.94 11.37
CA PHE A 119 -14.03 4.98 10.73
C PHE A 119 -14.29 6.35 11.34
N ASN A 120 -14.15 6.43 12.66
CA ASN A 120 -14.18 7.71 13.37
C ASN A 120 -12.76 8.28 13.51
N HIS A 121 -12.68 9.55 13.89
CA HIS A 121 -11.42 10.28 14.03
C HIS A 121 -10.36 9.53 14.84
N LYS A 122 -10.73 8.98 16.02
CA LYS A 122 -9.82 8.26 16.90
C LYS A 122 -9.21 7.04 16.21
N ASN A 123 -10.03 6.23 15.54
CA ASN A 123 -9.56 5.01 14.88
C ASN A 123 -8.70 5.31 13.66
N VAL A 124 -9.09 6.29 12.84
CA VAL A 124 -8.31 6.71 11.68
C VAL A 124 -6.95 7.29 12.11
N ALA A 125 -6.92 8.14 13.14
CA ALA A 125 -5.67 8.69 13.68
C ALA A 125 -4.76 7.59 14.23
N ASN A 126 -5.31 6.58 14.91
CA ASN A 126 -4.54 5.44 15.41
C ASN A 126 -3.95 4.59 14.27
N LEU A 127 -4.71 4.38 13.18
CA LEU A 127 -4.20 3.69 12.00
C LEU A 127 -3.05 4.46 11.37
N ILE A 128 -3.21 5.77 11.14
CA ILE A 128 -2.15 6.62 10.58
C ILE A 128 -0.89 6.57 11.45
N LYS A 129 -1.05 6.68 12.78
CA LYS A 129 0.06 6.59 13.75
C LYS A 129 0.77 5.22 13.72
N SER A 130 0.08 4.16 13.33
CA SER A 130 0.66 2.81 13.22
C SER A 130 1.47 2.58 11.94
N TYR A 131 1.39 3.51 10.98
CA TYR A 131 2.12 3.46 9.73
C TYR A 131 3.38 4.34 9.78
N HIS A 132 4.24 4.17 8.78
CA HIS A 132 5.41 5.01 8.58
C HIS A 132 5.40 5.61 7.18
N PHE A 133 5.26 6.93 7.10
CA PHE A 133 5.16 7.65 5.84
C PHE A 133 6.51 8.26 5.47
N SER A 134 7.15 7.70 4.43
CA SER A 134 8.38 8.25 3.89
C SER A 134 8.56 7.88 2.43
N LEU A 135 9.20 8.79 1.67
CA LEU A 135 9.65 8.49 0.32
C LEU A 135 11.03 7.81 0.39
N LYS A 136 11.06 6.52 0.03
CA LYS A 136 12.30 5.73 -0.02
C LYS A 136 12.95 5.84 -1.38
N GLY A 137 14.14 6.43 -1.43
CA GLY A 137 14.91 6.59 -2.66
C GLY A 137 15.49 5.27 -3.14
N LYS A 138 16.71 4.95 -2.70
CA LYS A 138 17.44 3.74 -3.14
C LYS A 138 16.76 2.46 -2.64
N GLU A 139 16.29 2.45 -1.39
CA GLU A 139 15.62 1.31 -0.78
C GLU A 139 14.34 0.95 -1.53
N GLY A 140 13.60 1.97 -2.01
CA GLY A 140 12.39 1.76 -2.82
C GLY A 140 12.71 1.01 -4.12
N LYS A 141 13.87 1.23 -4.72
CA LYS A 141 14.29 0.55 -5.96
C LYS A 141 14.59 -0.93 -5.73
N GLU A 142 15.20 -1.24 -4.60
CA GLU A 142 15.46 -2.63 -4.18
C GLU A 142 14.14 -3.35 -3.85
N ASP A 143 13.21 -2.65 -3.20
CA ASP A 143 11.85 -3.15 -2.94
C ASP A 143 11.11 -3.44 -4.25
N LEU A 144 11.18 -2.53 -5.23
CA LEU A 144 10.48 -2.72 -6.50
C LEU A 144 11.04 -3.94 -7.25
N LYS A 145 12.38 -4.09 -7.23
CA LYS A 145 13.03 -5.28 -7.79
C LYS A 145 12.54 -6.55 -7.09
N TYR A 146 12.52 -6.55 -5.76
CA TYR A 146 12.05 -7.69 -4.98
C TYR A 146 10.60 -8.07 -5.34
N TYR A 147 9.68 -7.11 -5.34
CA TYR A 147 8.28 -7.38 -5.65
C TYR A 147 8.04 -7.75 -7.11
N ALA A 148 8.79 -7.19 -8.07
CA ALA A 148 8.74 -7.64 -9.46
C ALA A 148 9.16 -9.12 -9.60
N GLU A 149 10.17 -9.58 -8.86
CA GLU A 149 10.52 -11.00 -8.82
C GLU A 149 9.41 -11.85 -8.17
N GLN A 150 8.76 -11.36 -7.10
CA GLN A 150 7.61 -12.07 -6.49
C GLN A 150 6.43 -12.17 -7.47
N LEU A 151 6.08 -11.08 -8.15
CA LEU A 151 5.00 -11.06 -9.15
C LEU A 151 5.29 -11.97 -10.33
N LYS A 152 6.56 -12.08 -10.74
CA LYS A 152 7.00 -13.04 -11.76
C LYS A 152 6.84 -14.49 -11.29
N LYS A 153 7.24 -14.81 -10.06
CA LYS A 153 7.02 -16.14 -9.45
C LYS A 153 5.54 -16.49 -9.33
N ALA A 154 4.73 -15.51 -8.96
CA ALA A 154 3.27 -15.62 -8.87
C ALA A 154 2.57 -15.57 -10.24
N ARG A 155 3.33 -15.47 -11.35
CA ARG A 155 2.84 -15.47 -12.74
C ARG A 155 1.95 -14.28 -13.12
N PHE A 156 1.97 -13.21 -12.33
CA PHE A 156 1.40 -11.91 -12.73
C PHE A 156 2.26 -11.21 -13.79
N LEU A 157 3.58 -11.47 -13.79
CA LEU A 157 4.47 -11.09 -14.89
C LEU A 157 4.80 -12.30 -15.75
N LYS A 158 5.05 -12.07 -17.05
CA LYS A 158 5.45 -13.12 -17.99
C LYS A 158 6.74 -13.80 -17.51
N SER A 159 6.87 -15.10 -17.73
CA SER A 159 8.05 -15.88 -17.33
C SER A 159 9.36 -15.36 -17.98
N ASN A 160 9.28 -14.73 -19.14
CA ASN A 160 10.41 -14.12 -19.83
C ASN A 160 10.64 -12.63 -19.46
N THR A 161 9.88 -12.05 -18.52
CA THR A 161 10.09 -10.67 -18.08
C THR A 161 11.50 -10.51 -17.51
N ASN A 162 12.29 -9.62 -18.12
CA ASN A 162 13.60 -9.20 -17.62
C ASN A 162 13.40 -8.12 -16.54
N VAL A 163 13.36 -8.55 -15.27
CA VAL A 163 13.15 -7.66 -14.12
C VAL A 163 14.23 -6.59 -14.05
N LYS A 164 15.51 -6.91 -14.30
CA LYS A 164 16.58 -5.91 -14.29
C LYS A 164 16.32 -4.78 -15.30
N LYS A 165 15.87 -5.12 -16.51
CA LYS A 165 15.50 -4.14 -17.55
C LYS A 165 14.28 -3.31 -17.13
N LEU A 166 13.25 -3.95 -16.57
CA LEU A 166 12.04 -3.28 -16.08
C LEU A 166 12.37 -2.24 -14.99
N ILE A 167 13.18 -2.60 -14.00
CA ILE A 167 13.58 -1.68 -12.93
C ILE A 167 14.43 -0.52 -13.47
N LYS A 168 15.30 -0.79 -14.46
CA LYS A 168 16.10 0.26 -15.11
C LYS A 168 15.23 1.26 -15.87
N SER A 169 14.14 0.82 -16.51
CA SER A 169 13.20 1.72 -17.21
C SER A 169 12.25 2.46 -16.27
N ALA A 170 11.91 1.87 -15.12
CA ALA A 170 10.94 2.44 -14.18
C ALA A 170 11.51 3.56 -13.30
N TYR A 171 12.83 3.57 -13.06
CA TYR A 171 13.48 4.60 -12.25
C TYR A 171 14.08 5.69 -13.12
N TYR A 172 13.62 6.92 -12.91
CA TYR A 172 14.29 8.09 -13.44
C TYR A 172 15.65 8.28 -12.74
N LYS A 173 16.69 8.56 -13.54
CA LYS A 173 17.99 8.96 -13.02
C LYS A 173 17.94 10.45 -12.74
N ASN A 174 18.16 10.84 -11.49
CA ASN A 174 18.93 12.06 -11.23
C ASN A 174 20.39 11.63 -11.11
#